data_AF-A0A533SAV8-F1
#
_entry.id   AF-A0A533SAV8-F1
#
_cell.length_a   1.000
_cell.length_b   1.000
_cell.length_c   1.000
_cell.angle_alpha   90.00
_cell.angle_beta   90.00
_cell.angle_gamma   90.00
#
_symmetry.space_group_name_H-M   'P 1'
#
loop_
_entity.id
_entity.type
_entity.pdbx_description
1 polymer ?
#
loop_
_entity_poly.entity_id
_entity_poly.type
_entity_poly.pdbx_seq_one_letter_code
_entity_poly.pdbx_strand_id
1 'polypeptide(L)'
;MNDNDFVDYYELLQLSPNADTDTIDRIFRHLAKKTHPDSTEFPDNDRFQLIVEAHRTLADPLIRAGYDAKYQDYWQNKWRITAEAGDVSAFDNDIIARERLLSLLYVQRRRNMKNPGLGELSIARLLLTPPELLEFHLWYLKAQGWVERLDSGLYAITALGVDQVEKKRLQLMPDHLLEEHLFADETDEEPGDPDFETELFISEGR
;
A
#
# COMPACT_ATOMS: atom_id res chain seq x y z
N MET A 1 -2.91 -22.57 -2.84
CA MET A 1 -4.03 -22.27 -3.76
C MET A 1 -3.81 -20.84 -4.16
N ASN A 2 -3.54 -20.60 -5.45
CA ASN A 2 -3.05 -19.32 -5.95
C ASN A 2 -4.25 -18.42 -6.28
N ASP A 3 -4.16 -17.12 -5.99
CA ASP A 3 -5.14 -16.09 -6.33
C ASP A 3 -5.21 -15.79 -7.86
N ASN A 4 -5.19 -16.82 -8.71
CA ASN A 4 -5.07 -16.68 -10.17
C ASN A 4 -6.07 -17.52 -10.99
N ASP A 5 -7.12 -18.05 -10.36
CA ASP A 5 -8.05 -18.97 -11.04
C ASP A 5 -9.15 -18.27 -11.87
N PHE A 6 -8.93 -17.01 -12.30
CA PHE A 6 -9.77 -16.42 -13.34
C PHE A 6 -9.23 -16.83 -14.71
N VAL A 7 -9.94 -17.72 -15.39
CA VAL A 7 -9.60 -18.15 -16.76
C VAL A 7 -10.21 -17.17 -17.76
N ASP A 8 -9.37 -16.56 -18.58
CA ASP A 8 -9.78 -15.70 -19.68
C ASP A 8 -10.24 -16.54 -20.89
N TYR A 9 -11.54 -16.75 -21.01
CA TYR A 9 -12.19 -17.49 -22.08
C TYR A 9 -12.14 -16.75 -23.41
N TYR A 10 -12.07 -15.42 -23.39
CA TYR A 10 -11.89 -14.63 -24.61
C TYR A 10 -10.47 -14.82 -25.15
N GLU A 11 -9.45 -14.77 -24.31
CA GLU A 11 -8.07 -15.07 -24.70
C GLU A 11 -7.89 -16.53 -25.11
N LEU A 12 -8.49 -17.48 -24.37
CA LEU A 12 -8.41 -18.91 -24.66
C LEU A 12 -8.98 -19.25 -26.05
N LEU A 13 -10.13 -18.66 -26.38
CA LEU A 13 -10.77 -18.82 -27.68
C LEU A 13 -10.23 -17.83 -28.74
N GLN A 14 -9.31 -16.93 -28.38
CA GLN A 14 -8.78 -15.87 -29.25
C GLN A 14 -9.87 -14.97 -29.85
N LEU A 15 -10.83 -14.59 -29.02
CA LEU A 15 -11.99 -13.78 -29.36
C LEU A 15 -11.92 -12.41 -28.70
N SER A 16 -12.57 -11.44 -29.33
CA SER A 16 -12.88 -10.18 -28.67
C SER A 16 -14.05 -10.36 -27.70
N PRO A 17 -14.09 -9.66 -26.56
CA PRO A 17 -15.28 -9.57 -25.71
C PRO A 17 -16.53 -9.10 -26.45
N ASN A 18 -16.36 -8.38 -27.56
CA ASN A 18 -17.44 -7.90 -28.43
C ASN A 18 -17.84 -8.90 -29.53
N ALA A 19 -17.29 -10.12 -29.54
CA ALA A 19 -17.63 -11.13 -30.55
C ALA A 19 -19.10 -11.57 -30.46
N ASP A 20 -19.73 -11.73 -31.61
CA ASP A 20 -21.08 -12.28 -31.75
C ASP A 20 -21.08 -13.81 -31.58
N THR A 21 -22.26 -14.35 -31.27
CA THR A 21 -22.45 -15.78 -31.00
C THR A 21 -22.03 -16.66 -32.17
N ASP A 22 -22.30 -16.22 -33.40
CA ASP A 22 -21.90 -16.93 -34.62
C ASP A 22 -20.36 -17.03 -34.74
N THR A 23 -19.63 -15.97 -34.38
CA THR A 23 -18.17 -16.00 -34.34
C THR A 23 -17.64 -16.90 -33.24
N ILE A 24 -18.25 -16.88 -32.05
CA ILE A 24 -17.90 -17.78 -30.95
C ILE A 24 -18.03 -19.25 -31.40
N ASP A 25 -19.16 -19.62 -32.00
CA ASP A 25 -19.42 -20.98 -32.47
C ASP A 25 -18.47 -21.42 -33.59
N ARG A 26 -18.14 -20.50 -34.50
CA ARG A 26 -17.22 -20.78 -35.61
C ARG A 26 -15.81 -21.04 -35.10
N ILE A 27 -15.32 -20.22 -34.17
CA ILE A 27 -13.97 -20.34 -33.61
C ILE A 27 -13.87 -21.56 -32.70
N PHE A 28 -14.88 -21.85 -31.88
CA PHE A 28 -14.94 -23.09 -31.10
C PHE A 28 -14.81 -24.33 -32.00
N ARG A 29 -15.60 -24.42 -33.08
CA ARG A 29 -15.52 -25.56 -34.03
C ARG A 29 -14.13 -25.72 -34.63
N HIS A 30 -13.46 -24.60 -34.94
CA HIS A 30 -12.11 -24.61 -35.46
C HIS A 30 -11.08 -25.11 -34.43
N LEU A 31 -11.16 -24.62 -33.19
CA LEU A 31 -10.26 -24.99 -32.09
C LEU A 31 -10.49 -26.43 -31.62
N ALA A 32 -11.75 -26.85 -31.50
CA ALA A 32 -12.13 -28.22 -31.12
C ALA A 32 -11.58 -29.26 -32.10
N LYS A 33 -11.63 -28.98 -33.42
CA LYS A 33 -11.06 -29.89 -34.43
C LYS A 33 -9.55 -30.04 -34.29
N LYS A 34 -8.85 -28.98 -33.90
CA LYS A 34 -7.39 -28.96 -33.72
C LYS A 34 -6.95 -29.66 -32.44
N THR A 35 -7.70 -29.46 -31.35
CA THR A 35 -7.35 -29.90 -29.99
C THR A 35 -8.00 -31.23 -29.57
N HIS A 36 -8.80 -31.85 -30.45
CA HIS A 36 -9.45 -33.12 -30.16
C HIS A 36 -8.41 -34.21 -29.80
N PRO A 37 -8.67 -35.07 -28.79
CA PRO A 37 -7.73 -36.12 -28.37
C PRO A 37 -7.39 -37.14 -29.47
N ASP A 38 -8.27 -37.31 -30.47
CA ASP A 38 -8.03 -38.14 -31.66
C ASP A 38 -7.36 -37.39 -32.83
N SER A 39 -6.95 -36.13 -32.64
CA SER A 39 -6.24 -35.34 -33.64
C SER A 39 -4.74 -35.66 -33.63
N THR A 40 -4.15 -35.79 -34.81
CA THR A 40 -2.72 -36.14 -34.99
C THR A 40 -1.76 -34.99 -34.72
N GLU A 41 -2.26 -33.75 -34.58
CA GLU A 41 -1.41 -32.55 -34.55
C GLU A 41 -1.00 -32.14 -33.12
N PHE A 42 -1.91 -32.10 -32.14
CA PHE A 42 -1.61 -31.78 -30.72
C PHE A 42 -2.70 -32.30 -29.75
N PRO A 43 -2.62 -33.54 -29.25
CA PRO A 43 -3.59 -34.05 -28.28
C PRO A 43 -3.33 -33.45 -26.89
N ASP A 44 -4.23 -32.58 -26.45
CA ASP A 44 -4.21 -31.95 -25.12
C ASP A 44 -5.62 -32.00 -24.52
N ASN A 45 -5.85 -33.02 -23.69
CA ASN A 45 -7.17 -33.29 -23.13
C ASN A 45 -7.63 -32.17 -22.19
N ASP A 46 -6.70 -31.61 -21.40
CA ASP A 46 -6.99 -30.57 -20.43
C ASP A 46 -7.36 -29.26 -21.13
N ARG A 47 -6.61 -28.90 -22.18
CA ARG A 47 -6.93 -27.72 -23.00
C ARG A 47 -8.24 -27.87 -23.77
N PHE A 48 -8.57 -29.07 -24.25
CA PHE A 48 -9.85 -29.33 -24.90
C PHE A 48 -11.03 -29.14 -23.93
N GLN A 49 -10.90 -29.64 -22.69
CA GLN A 49 -11.93 -29.44 -21.66
C GLN A 49 -12.16 -27.95 -21.37
N LEU A 50 -11.08 -27.17 -21.24
CA LEU A 50 -11.17 -25.72 -21.04
C LEU A 50 -11.83 -24.98 -22.22
N ILE A 51 -11.55 -25.40 -23.46
CA ILE A 51 -12.17 -24.82 -24.66
C ILE A 51 -13.68 -25.09 -24.69
N VAL A 52 -14.10 -26.30 -24.29
CA VAL A 52 -15.51 -26.67 -24.18
C VAL A 52 -16.21 -25.87 -23.08
N GLU A 53 -15.56 -25.71 -21.92
CA GLU A 53 -16.09 -24.90 -20.81
C GLU A 53 -16.23 -23.42 -21.19
N ALA A 54 -15.22 -22.86 -21.86
CA ALA A 54 -15.24 -21.51 -22.40
C ALA A 54 -16.42 -21.31 -23.37
N HIS A 55 -16.59 -22.21 -24.33
CA HIS A 55 -17.70 -22.15 -25.28
C HIS A 55 -19.05 -22.23 -24.59
N ARG A 56 -19.23 -23.17 -23.64
CA ARG A 56 -20.47 -23.31 -22.87
C ARG A 56 -20.83 -22.04 -22.12
N THR A 57 -19.83 -21.35 -21.58
CA THR A 57 -20.00 -20.11 -20.81
C THR A 57 -20.34 -18.93 -21.72
N LEU A 58 -19.67 -18.82 -22.88
CA LEU A 58 -19.85 -17.68 -23.80
C LEU A 58 -21.03 -17.85 -24.78
N ALA A 59 -21.51 -19.06 -25.03
CA ALA A 59 -22.60 -19.32 -25.96
C ALA A 59 -23.98 -18.97 -25.38
N ASP A 60 -24.18 -19.10 -24.06
CA ASP A 60 -25.42 -18.71 -23.39
C ASP A 60 -25.36 -17.25 -22.95
N PRO A 61 -26.24 -16.35 -23.44
CA PRO A 61 -26.22 -14.93 -23.10
C PRO A 61 -26.32 -14.64 -21.60
N LEU A 62 -27.06 -15.45 -20.83
CA LEU A 62 -27.23 -15.23 -19.39
C LEU A 62 -25.94 -15.59 -18.63
N ILE A 63 -25.33 -16.71 -19.00
CA ILE A 63 -24.08 -17.17 -18.38
C ILE A 63 -22.93 -16.24 -18.79
N ARG A 64 -22.90 -15.83 -20.06
CA ARG A 64 -21.94 -14.86 -20.61
C ARG A 64 -22.01 -13.53 -19.89
N ALA A 65 -23.20 -12.98 -19.63
CA ALA A 65 -23.33 -11.73 -18.88
C ALA A 65 -22.71 -11.81 -17.47
N GLY A 66 -22.89 -12.94 -16.78
CA GLY A 66 -22.26 -13.18 -15.48
C GLY A 66 -20.74 -13.33 -15.57
N TYR A 67 -20.24 -13.93 -16.64
CA TYR A 67 -18.81 -14.02 -16.93
C TYR A 67 -18.21 -12.66 -17.28
N ASP A 68 -18.90 -11.85 -18.10
CA ASP A 68 -18.47 -10.53 -18.53
C ASP A 68 -18.30 -9.56 -17.35
N ALA A 69 -19.16 -9.64 -16.34
CA ALA A 69 -19.01 -8.86 -15.11
C ALA A 69 -17.69 -9.22 -14.37
N LYS A 70 -17.38 -10.52 -14.25
CA LYS A 70 -16.12 -10.98 -13.64
C LYS A 70 -14.90 -10.62 -14.48
N TYR A 71 -15.02 -10.73 -15.80
CA TYR A 71 -13.99 -10.34 -16.75
C TYR A 71 -13.68 -8.85 -16.64
N GLN A 72 -14.70 -8.00 -16.57
CA GLN A 72 -14.52 -6.56 -16.38
C GLN A 72 -13.80 -6.24 -15.06
N ASP A 73 -14.18 -6.87 -13.96
CA ASP A 73 -13.52 -6.69 -12.65
C ASP A 73 -12.04 -7.14 -12.70
N TYR A 74 -11.77 -8.30 -13.28
CA TYR A 74 -10.40 -8.81 -13.49
C TYR A 74 -9.54 -7.83 -14.28
N TRP A 75 -10.08 -7.32 -15.40
CA TRP A 75 -9.35 -6.36 -16.22
C TRP A 75 -9.22 -5.00 -15.52
N GLN A 76 -10.25 -4.49 -14.85
CA GLN A 76 -10.14 -3.25 -14.06
C GLN A 76 -9.03 -3.33 -13.02
N ASN A 77 -8.93 -4.46 -12.31
CA ASN A 77 -7.85 -4.69 -11.35
C ASN A 77 -6.46 -4.73 -12.03
N LYS A 78 -6.34 -5.38 -13.19
CA LYS A 78 -5.09 -5.44 -13.98
C LYS A 78 -4.68 -4.08 -14.56
N TRP A 79 -5.65 -3.29 -15.01
CA TRP A 79 -5.45 -1.91 -15.48
C TRP A 79 -5.07 -0.98 -14.33
N ARG A 80 -5.63 -1.17 -13.12
CA ARG A 80 -5.21 -0.44 -11.91
C ARG A 80 -3.73 -0.65 -11.61
N ILE A 81 -3.23 -1.89 -11.66
CA ILE A 81 -1.79 -2.18 -11.46
C ILE A 81 -0.93 -1.46 -12.50
N THR A 82 -1.36 -1.45 -13.76
CA THR A 82 -0.63 -0.75 -14.84
C THR A 82 -0.66 0.77 -14.66
N ALA A 83 -1.79 1.32 -14.20
CA ALA A 83 -1.94 2.74 -13.93
C ALA A 83 -1.13 3.18 -12.71
N GLU A 84 -1.15 2.42 -11.62
CA GLU A 84 -0.31 2.63 -10.43
C GLU A 84 1.18 2.54 -10.78
N ALA A 85 1.58 1.59 -11.66
CA ALA A 85 2.96 1.51 -12.14
C ALA A 85 3.40 2.70 -13.01
N GLY A 86 2.46 3.43 -13.61
CA GLY A 86 2.70 4.66 -14.38
C GLY A 86 2.57 5.94 -13.55
N ASP A 87 2.09 5.86 -12.30
CA ASP A 87 1.88 7.00 -11.43
C ASP A 87 3.09 7.22 -10.51
N VAL A 88 3.90 8.23 -10.84
CA VAL A 88 5.07 8.63 -10.04
C VAL A 88 4.69 8.97 -8.60
N SER A 89 3.49 9.51 -8.38
CA SER A 89 3.02 9.92 -7.05
C SER A 89 2.70 8.74 -6.13
N ALA A 90 2.32 7.58 -6.68
CA ALA A 90 2.12 6.36 -5.91
C ALA A 90 3.45 5.87 -5.29
N PHE A 91 4.55 5.95 -6.05
CA PHE A 91 5.88 5.59 -5.53
C PHE A 91 6.38 6.57 -4.46
N ASP A 92 6.11 7.87 -4.61
CA ASP A 92 6.45 8.87 -3.58
C ASP A 92 5.69 8.62 -2.28
N ASN A 93 4.40 8.29 -2.37
CA ASN A 93 3.57 7.93 -1.22
C ASN A 93 4.11 6.69 -0.50
N ASP A 94 4.56 5.67 -1.24
CA ASP A 94 5.17 4.46 -0.68
C ASP A 94 6.48 4.74 0.05
N ILE A 95 7.31 5.66 -0.48
CA ILE A 95 8.55 6.08 0.18
C ILE A 95 8.20 6.75 1.51
N ILE A 96 7.26 7.68 1.51
CA ILE A 96 6.80 8.39 2.71
C ILE A 96 6.21 7.40 3.73
N ALA A 97 5.41 6.44 3.29
CA ALA A 97 4.81 5.42 4.16
C ALA A 97 5.89 4.57 4.86
N ARG A 98 6.90 4.10 4.11
CA ARG A 98 8.04 3.36 4.68
C ARG A 98 8.84 4.19 5.67
N GLU A 99 9.06 5.48 5.39
CA GLU A 99 9.76 6.39 6.30
C GLU A 99 9.00 6.63 7.61
N ARG A 100 7.68 6.84 7.51
CA ARG A 100 6.81 7.00 8.68
C ARG A 100 6.77 5.72 9.52
N LEU A 101 6.72 4.56 8.88
CA LEU A 101 6.77 3.26 9.54
C LEU A 101 8.09 3.07 10.31
N LEU A 102 9.23 3.30 9.67
CA LEU A 102 10.53 3.22 10.35
C LEU A 102 10.64 4.22 11.50
N SER A 103 10.18 5.46 11.29
CA SER A 103 10.19 6.49 12.34
C SER A 103 9.32 6.10 13.53
N LEU A 104 8.14 5.50 13.27
CA LEU A 104 7.24 5.01 14.32
C LEU A 104 7.92 3.91 15.16
N LEU A 105 8.51 2.91 14.50
CA LEU A 105 9.19 1.81 15.18
C LEU A 105 10.45 2.28 15.92
N TYR A 106 11.19 3.27 15.38
CA TYR A 106 12.29 3.94 16.06
C TYR A 106 11.83 4.59 17.37
N VAL A 107 10.77 5.40 17.33
CA VAL A 107 10.22 6.06 18.52
C VAL A 107 9.75 5.02 19.53
N GLN A 108 9.09 3.94 19.08
CA GLN A 108 8.66 2.86 19.95
C GLN A 108 9.84 2.19 20.67
N ARG A 109 10.89 1.80 19.93
CA ARG A 109 12.07 1.13 20.50
C ARG A 109 12.82 2.03 21.47
N ARG A 110 12.94 3.33 21.15
CA ARG A 110 13.57 4.33 22.03
C ARG A 110 12.77 4.56 23.33
N ARG A 111 11.44 4.56 23.26
CA ARG A 111 10.57 4.71 24.44
C ARG A 111 10.49 3.45 25.28
N ASN A 112 10.55 2.28 24.65
CA ASN A 112 10.34 1.01 25.33
C ASN A 112 11.32 -0.07 24.86
N MET A 113 12.55 -0.03 25.37
CA MET A 113 13.62 -0.95 24.95
C MET A 113 13.31 -2.42 25.26
N LYS A 114 12.60 -2.71 26.35
CA LYS A 114 12.25 -4.09 26.76
C LYS A 114 11.15 -4.72 25.91
N ASN A 115 10.22 -3.90 25.42
CA ASN A 115 9.14 -4.34 24.53
C ASN A 115 8.99 -3.36 23.35
N PRO A 116 9.89 -3.45 22.36
CA PRO A 116 9.96 -2.48 21.27
C PRO A 116 8.99 -2.80 20.13
N GLY A 117 8.26 -3.91 20.21
CA GLY A 117 7.41 -4.40 19.12
C GLY A 117 6.07 -3.67 19.02
N LEU A 118 5.59 -3.48 17.78
CA LEU A 118 4.20 -3.08 17.47
C LEU A 118 3.50 -4.14 16.62
N GLY A 119 2.20 -4.31 16.84
CA GLY A 119 1.37 -5.19 16.03
C GLY A 119 0.99 -4.55 14.70
N GLU A 120 0.81 -5.37 13.67
CA GLU A 120 0.50 -4.91 12.31
C GLU A 120 -0.75 -4.04 12.24
N LEU A 121 -1.87 -4.47 12.84
CA LEU A 121 -3.11 -3.69 12.89
C LEU A 121 -2.94 -2.36 13.65
N SER A 122 -2.07 -2.33 14.67
CA SER A 122 -1.76 -1.10 15.40
C SER A 122 -0.96 -0.13 14.53
N ILE A 123 0.03 -0.65 13.78
CA ILE A 123 0.83 0.13 12.83
C ILE A 123 -0.07 0.71 11.73
N ALA A 124 -0.92 -0.11 11.12
CA ALA A 124 -1.87 0.30 10.06
C ALA A 124 -2.74 1.47 10.53
N ARG A 125 -3.31 1.36 11.73
CA ARG A 125 -4.14 2.41 12.33
C ARG A 125 -3.36 3.69 12.61
N LEU A 126 -2.14 3.59 13.16
CA LEU A 126 -1.32 4.76 13.48
C LEU A 126 -0.82 5.50 12.24
N LEU A 127 -0.57 4.78 11.15
CA LEU A 127 -0.10 5.34 9.88
C LEU A 127 -1.23 5.67 8.91
N LEU A 128 -2.49 5.38 9.27
CA LEU A 128 -3.67 5.49 8.39
C LEU A 128 -3.45 4.80 7.04
N THR A 129 -2.75 3.66 7.07
CA THR A 129 -2.37 2.90 5.87
C THR A 129 -3.24 1.64 5.79
N PRO A 130 -3.81 1.30 4.61
CA PRO A 130 -4.53 0.04 4.41
C PRO A 130 -3.64 -1.16 4.79
N PRO A 131 -4.20 -2.21 5.41
CA PRO A 131 -3.41 -3.36 5.87
C PRO A 131 -2.71 -4.09 4.72
N GLU A 132 -3.33 -4.16 3.54
CA GLU A 132 -2.76 -4.80 2.36
C GLU A 132 -1.49 -4.06 1.88
N LEU A 133 -1.51 -2.73 1.92
CA LEU A 133 -0.37 -1.91 1.55
C LEU A 133 0.72 -1.95 2.64
N LEU A 134 0.32 -2.01 3.91
CA LEU A 134 1.25 -2.17 5.01
C LEU A 134 2.02 -3.49 4.93
N GLU A 135 1.36 -4.58 4.53
CA GLU A 135 2.01 -5.89 4.33
C GLU A 135 3.16 -5.78 3.32
N PHE A 136 2.92 -5.13 2.18
CA PHE A 136 3.96 -4.87 1.18
C PHE A 136 5.15 -4.08 1.75
N HIS A 137 4.89 -3.00 2.50
CA HIS A 137 5.96 -2.21 3.11
C HIS A 137 6.75 -2.99 4.16
N LEU A 138 6.06 -3.77 5.01
CA LEU A 138 6.71 -4.62 6.01
C LEU A 138 7.56 -5.71 5.35
N TRP A 139 7.06 -6.34 4.28
CA TRP A 139 7.84 -7.28 3.49
C TRP A 139 9.13 -6.64 2.97
N TYR A 140 9.04 -5.47 2.35
CA TYR A 140 10.21 -4.75 1.82
C TYR A 140 11.22 -4.41 2.93
N LEU A 141 10.76 -3.80 4.03
CA LEU A 141 11.64 -3.38 5.13
C LEU A 141 12.30 -4.56 5.85
N LYS A 142 11.62 -5.70 5.93
CA LYS A 142 12.20 -6.96 6.44
C LYS A 142 13.24 -7.53 5.50
N ALA A 143 12.97 -7.52 4.19
CA ALA A 143 13.93 -8.00 3.20
C ALA A 143 15.22 -7.15 3.19
N GLN A 144 15.12 -5.84 3.49
CA GLN A 144 16.27 -4.96 3.70
C GLN A 144 16.95 -5.15 5.07
N GLY A 145 16.35 -5.92 5.98
CA GLY A 145 16.86 -6.12 7.34
C GLY A 145 16.69 -4.91 8.26
N TRP A 146 15.85 -3.93 7.91
CA TRP A 146 15.60 -2.72 8.71
C TRP A 146 14.50 -2.93 9.77
N VAL A 147 13.61 -3.89 9.53
CA VAL A 147 12.56 -4.30 10.45
C VAL A 147 12.63 -5.80 10.63
N GLU A 148 12.36 -6.27 11.84
CA GLU A 148 12.29 -7.69 12.16
C GLU A 148 10.95 -8.05 12.79
N ARG A 149 10.54 -9.30 12.63
CA ARG A 149 9.41 -9.87 13.36
C ARG A 149 9.98 -10.63 14.56
N LEU A 150 9.58 -10.20 15.75
CA LEU A 150 9.99 -10.82 17.01
C LEU A 150 9.26 -12.17 17.20
N ASP A 151 9.75 -12.98 18.15
CA ASP A 151 9.11 -14.25 18.53
C ASP A 151 7.67 -14.05 19.05
N SER A 152 7.36 -12.87 19.57
CA SER A 152 6.00 -12.46 19.97
C SER A 152 5.07 -12.19 18.79
N GLY A 153 5.58 -12.23 17.55
CA GLY A 153 4.85 -11.89 16.33
C GLY A 153 4.75 -10.40 16.02
N LEU A 154 5.25 -9.53 16.92
CA LEU A 154 5.29 -8.08 16.76
C LEU A 154 6.47 -7.63 15.89
N TYR A 155 6.36 -6.45 15.29
CA TYR A 155 7.41 -5.86 14.47
C TYR A 155 8.23 -4.82 15.24
N ALA A 156 9.55 -4.87 15.12
CA ALA A 156 10.47 -3.90 15.71
C ALA A 156 11.53 -3.47 14.69
N ILE A 157 12.05 -2.25 14.85
CA ILE A 157 13.17 -1.75 14.03
C ILE A 157 14.48 -2.41 14.47
N THR A 158 15.34 -2.79 13.53
CA THR A 158 16.68 -3.32 13.80
C THR A 158 17.70 -2.19 13.96
N ALA A 159 18.96 -2.51 14.31
CA ALA A 159 20.03 -1.51 14.33
C ALA A 159 20.26 -0.89 12.93
N LEU A 160 20.24 -1.70 11.87
CA LEU A 160 20.35 -1.21 10.49
C LEU A 160 19.20 -0.26 10.12
N GLY A 161 17.98 -0.56 10.60
CA GLY A 161 16.84 0.33 10.42
C GLY A 161 17.00 1.66 11.15
N VAL A 162 17.59 1.64 12.35
CA VAL A 162 17.93 2.87 13.10
C VAL A 162 18.92 3.73 12.31
N ASP A 163 20.00 3.13 11.81
CA ASP A 163 21.00 3.83 11.00
C ASP A 163 20.36 4.49 9.76
N GLN A 164 19.41 3.81 9.13
CA GLN A 164 18.69 4.33 7.97
C GLN A 164 17.83 5.56 8.32
N VAL A 165 17.15 5.55 9.47
CA VAL A 165 16.35 6.69 9.94
C VAL A 165 17.26 7.89 10.26
N GLU A 166 18.37 7.64 10.95
CA GLU A 166 19.31 8.69 11.33
C GLU A 166 20.02 9.28 10.12
N LYS A 167 20.47 8.45 9.18
CA LYS A 167 21.05 8.89 7.91
C LYS A 167 20.12 9.82 7.13
N LYS A 168 18.84 9.49 7.01
CA LYS A 168 17.86 10.36 6.32
C LYS A 168 17.61 11.67 7.07
N ARG A 169 17.53 11.65 8.40
CA ARG A 169 17.42 12.89 9.20
C ARG A 169 18.64 13.78 9.02
N LEU A 170 19.84 13.20 9.02
CA LEU A 170 21.08 13.92 8.73
C LEU A 170 21.11 14.49 7.31
N GLN A 171 20.50 13.80 6.33
CA GLN A 171 20.35 14.28 4.95
C GLN A 171 19.28 15.38 4.77
N LEU A 172 18.33 15.52 5.70
CA LEU A 172 17.40 16.66 5.74
C LEU A 172 17.98 17.87 6.52
N MET A 173 18.97 17.64 7.37
CA MET A 173 19.72 18.63 8.13
C MET A 173 20.99 19.28 7.48
N PRO A 174 21.41 19.06 6.21
CA PRO A 174 22.69 19.61 5.71
C PRO A 174 22.71 21.11 5.47
N ASP A 175 21.58 21.79 5.19
CA ASP A 175 21.59 23.18 4.70
C ASP A 175 20.50 24.12 5.26
N HIS A 176 19.79 23.77 6.34
CA HIS A 176 18.84 24.68 7.02
C HIS A 176 19.28 25.11 8.43
N LEU A 177 20.59 25.23 8.67
CA LEU A 177 21.15 25.78 9.89
C LEU A 177 21.79 27.14 9.63
N LEU A 178 20.99 28.21 9.64
CA LEU A 178 21.32 29.50 10.25
C LEU A 178 20.03 30.29 10.50
N GLU A 179 19.46 30.15 11.69
CA GLU A 179 18.88 31.29 12.41
C GLU A 179 19.21 31.10 13.89
N GLU A 180 20.44 31.51 14.21
CA GLU A 180 20.98 31.67 15.54
C GLU A 180 20.63 33.08 16.01
N HIS A 181 19.43 33.30 16.56
CA HIS A 181 19.00 34.49 17.35
C HIS A 181 17.66 34.09 18.02
N LEU A 182 17.52 33.87 19.33
CA LEU A 182 17.86 34.74 20.45
C LEU A 182 17.95 33.90 21.73
N PHE A 183 19.14 33.84 22.32
CA PHE A 183 19.24 33.92 23.78
C PHE A 183 19.16 35.41 24.12
N ALA A 184 18.00 35.86 24.57
CA ALA A 184 17.92 37.00 25.48
C ALA A 184 17.45 36.41 26.81
N ASP A 185 18.43 36.30 27.69
CA ASP A 185 18.36 35.96 29.09
C ASP A 185 17.64 37.11 29.80
N GLU A 186 16.40 36.91 30.28
CA GLU A 186 15.85 37.70 31.38
C GLU A 186 15.18 36.76 32.37
N THR A 187 15.78 36.75 33.55
CA THR A 187 15.49 35.97 34.74
C THR A 187 14.14 36.35 35.35
N ASP A 188 13.32 35.35 35.66
CA ASP A 188 12.19 35.46 36.58
C ASP A 188 12.70 35.74 38.01
N GLU A 189 12.53 36.97 38.51
CA GLU A 189 12.52 37.29 39.94
C GLU A 189 11.25 38.07 40.30
N GLU A 190 10.28 37.38 40.91
CA GLU A 190 9.40 37.94 41.95
C GLU A 190 9.59 37.05 43.19
N PRO A 191 9.64 37.57 44.44
CA PRO A 191 8.45 38.22 45.05
C PRO A 191 8.70 39.27 46.18
N GLY A 192 7.65 40.04 46.54
CA GLY A 192 7.45 40.53 47.92
C GLY A 192 7.11 42.02 48.12
N ASP A 193 5.82 42.33 48.34
CA ASP A 193 5.28 43.53 49.03
C ASP A 193 5.60 43.44 50.57
N PRO A 194 5.60 44.48 51.44
CA PRO A 194 4.96 45.81 51.35
C PRO A 194 5.77 47.02 51.92
N ASP A 195 5.36 48.27 51.61
CA ASP A 195 5.09 49.34 52.61
C ASP A 195 4.83 50.73 51.98
N PHE A 196 3.67 51.28 52.36
CA PHE A 196 3.28 52.67 52.63
C PHE A 196 4.19 53.86 52.23
N GLU A 197 3.62 54.81 51.46
CA GLU A 197 3.35 56.22 51.85
C GLU A 197 2.64 56.95 50.68
N THR A 198 1.34 57.25 50.79
CA THR A 198 0.71 58.54 51.16
C THR A 198 1.05 59.73 50.26
N GLU A 199 0.07 60.18 49.47
CA GLU A 199 -0.48 61.56 49.35
C GLU A 199 -1.22 61.72 48.00
N LEU A 200 -2.56 61.70 47.98
CA LEU A 200 -3.48 62.85 48.05
C LEU A 200 -3.34 63.88 46.92
N PHE A 201 -4.48 64.20 46.27
CA PHE A 201 -4.92 65.42 45.56
C PHE A 201 -5.69 65.02 44.28
N ILE A 202 -7.01 64.79 44.37
CA ILE A 202 -8.12 65.77 44.27
C ILE A 202 -8.43 66.20 42.83
N SER A 203 -9.62 65.77 42.39
CA SER A 203 -10.63 66.34 41.48
C SER A 203 -10.24 67.38 40.41
N GLU A 204 -10.73 67.13 39.18
CA GLU A 204 -11.72 67.93 38.42
C GLU A 204 -11.92 67.21 37.06
N GLY A 205 -13.10 67.02 36.47
CA GLY A 205 -14.40 67.61 36.72
C GLY A 205 -14.85 68.58 35.62
N ARG A 206 -14.87 68.19 34.34
CA ARG A 206 -15.94 68.55 33.38
C ARG A 206 -15.81 67.87 32.01
#